data_AF-A0A2V8MC82-F1
#
_entry.id   AF-A0A2V8MC82-F1
#
_cell.length_a   1.000
_cell.length_b   1.000
_cell.length_c   1.000
_cell.angle_alpha   90.00
_cell.angle_beta   90.00
_cell.angle_gamma   90.00
#
_symmetry.space_group_name_H-M   'P 1'
#
loop_
_entity.id
_entity.type
_entity.pdbx_description
1 polymer ?
#
loop_
_entity_poly.entity_id
_entity_poly.type
_entity_poly.pdbx_seq_one_letter_code
_entity_poly.pdbx_strand_id
1 'polypeptide(L)' 'MKRNVLFQCVCQGCNAQLRIEFITEPVRTGAMWTVDCPVCGTSKIVPNDPVRIYHQKQGDWIESLPHTSHFG' A
#
# COMPACT_ATOMS: atom_id res chain seq x y z
N MET A 1 15.80 12.52 -5.84
CA MET A 1 14.61 12.68 -6.70
C MET A 1 13.58 11.66 -6.26
N LYS A 2 12.40 12.10 -5.79
CA LYS A 2 11.32 11.20 -5.33
C LYS A 2 10.66 10.52 -6.54
N ARG A 3 10.35 9.23 -6.45
CA ARG A 3 9.67 8.47 -7.52
C ARG A 3 8.48 7.71 -6.97
N ASN A 4 7.35 7.79 -7.67
CA ASN A 4 6.19 6.97 -7.38
C ASN A 4 6.44 5.55 -7.89
N VAL A 5 6.22 4.57 -7.01
CA VAL A 5 6.35 3.15 -7.34
C VAL A 5 5.03 2.48 -7.03
N LEU A 6 4.53 1.70 -7.99
CA LEU A 6 3.34 0.90 -7.84
C LEU A 6 3.71 -0.54 -7.46
N PHE A 7 3.23 -0.97 -6.30
CA PHE A 7 3.40 -2.33 -5.81
C PHE A 7 2.09 -3.09 -5.87
N GLN A 8 2.08 -4.22 -6.57
CA GLN A 8 0.90 -5.07 -6.71
C GLN A 8 1.00 -6.26 -5.75
N CYS A 9 -0.09 -6.57 -5.06
CA CYS A 9 -0.13 -7.72 -4.18
C CYS A 9 -1.54 -8.22 -3.88
N VAL A 10 -1.63 -9.36 -3.19
CA VAL A 10 -2.89 -9.92 -2.69
C VAL A 10 -2.96 -9.77 -1.17
N CYS A 11 -4.09 -9.28 -0.67
CA CYS A 11 -4.37 -9.20 0.77
C CYS A 11 -4.41 -10.61 1.38
N GLN A 12 -3.65 -10.85 2.45
CA GLN A 12 -3.62 -12.16 3.11
C GLN A 12 -4.87 -12.47 3.95
N GLY A 13 -5.67 -11.46 4.31
CA GLY A 13 -6.89 -11.63 5.10
C GLY A 13 -8.13 -11.95 4.27
N CYS A 14 -8.30 -11.29 3.11
CA CYS A 14 -9.51 -11.43 2.29
C CYS A 14 -9.24 -11.80 0.82
N ASN A 15 -7.98 -12.03 0.42
CA ASN A 15 -7.58 -12.32 -0.95
C ASN A 15 -7.91 -11.24 -1.99
N ALA A 16 -8.28 -10.03 -1.57
CA ALA A 16 -8.46 -8.89 -2.47
C ALA A 16 -7.15 -8.56 -3.21
N GLN A 17 -7.24 -8.31 -4.52
CA GLN A 17 -6.10 -7.76 -5.26
C GLN A 17 -5.93 -6.29 -4.91
N LEU A 18 -4.69 -5.90 -4.59
CA LEU A 18 -4.32 -4.56 -4.16
C LEU A 18 -3.22 -3.99 -5.06
N ARG A 19 -3.29 -2.68 -5.30
CA ARG A 19 -2.18 -1.88 -5.83
C ARG A 19 -1.88 -0.78 -4.82
N ILE A 20 -0.63 -0.63 -4.42
CA ILE A 20 -0.21 0.36 -3.43
C ILE A 20 0.82 1.25 -4.12
N GLU A 21 0.54 2.54 -4.17
CA GLU A 21 1.48 3.55 -4.64
C GLU A 21 2.22 4.11 -3.43
N PHE A 22 3.55 4.09 -3.46
CA PHE A 22 4.38 4.73 -2.43
C PHE A 22 5.47 5.60 -3.03
N ILE A 23 5.85 6.64 -2.29
CA ILE A 23 6.93 7.55 -2.67
C ILE A 23 8.25 6.97 -2.19
N THR A 24 9.11 6.58 -3.13
CA THR A 24 10.47 6.14 -2.81
C THR A 24 11.46 7.30 -2.91
N GLU A 25 12.32 7.41 -1.90
CA GLU A 25 13.56 8.17 -2.01
C GLU A 25 14.70 7.22 -2.47
N PRO A 26 15.73 7.73 -3.17
CA PRO A 26 16.85 6.89 -3.63
C PRO A 26 17.66 6.28 -2.46
N VAL A 27 17.47 6.79 -1.24
CA VAL A 27 18.11 6.27 -0.03
C VAL A 27 17.18 5.26 0.61
N ARG A 28 17.63 4.01 0.80
CA ARG A 28 16.93 3.05 1.65
C ARG A 28 17.00 3.57 3.09
N THR A 29 15.94 4.22 3.55
CA THR A 29 15.86 4.75 4.91
C THR A 29 15.70 3.65 5.96
N GLY A 30 15.29 2.45 5.55
CA GLY A 30 14.92 1.36 6.47
C GLY A 30 13.56 1.58 7.14
N ALA A 31 12.87 2.69 6.84
CA ALA A 31 11.54 2.98 7.35
C ALA A 31 10.53 1.97 6.78
N MET A 32 9.71 1.41 7.65
CA MET A 32 8.66 0.46 7.29
C MET A 32 7.32 1.07 7.67
N TRP A 33 6.41 1.09 6.71
CA TRP A 33 5.05 1.57 6.90
C TRP A 33 4.09 0.40 6.89
N THR A 34 3.04 0.45 7.71
CA THR A 34 1.89 -0.41 7.48
C THR A 34 0.87 0.31 6.61
N VAL A 35 0.18 -0.45 5.78
CA VAL A 35 -1.02 -0.02 5.07
C VAL A 35 -2.13 -1.04 5.27
N ASP A 36 -3.29 -0.59 5.68
CA ASP A 36 -4.44 -1.46 5.91
C ASP A 36 -5.16 -1.76 4.60
N CYS A 37 -5.57 -3.01 4.43
CA CYS A 37 -6.44 -3.39 3.32
C CYS A 37 -7.78 -2.65 3.44
N PRO A 38 -8.21 -1.88 2.42
CA PRO A 38 -9.46 -1.12 2.48
C PRO A 38 -10.72 -2.02 2.50
N VAL A 39 -10.56 -3.31 2.20
CA VAL A 39 -11.66 -4.29 2.18
C VAL A 39 -11.89 -4.93 3.55
N CYS A 40 -10.83 -5.33 4.26
CA CYS A 40 -10.95 -6.13 5.48
C CYS A 40 -10.13 -5.62 6.68
N GLY A 41 -9.38 -4.52 6.53
CA GLY A 41 -8.56 -3.94 7.59
C GLY A 41 -7.26 -4.68 7.90
N THR A 42 -6.95 -5.79 7.23
CA THR A 42 -5.68 -6.50 7.45
C THR A 42 -4.50 -5.63 7.02
N SER A 43 -3.59 -5.36 7.94
CA SER A 43 -2.40 -4.56 7.70
C SER A 43 -1.35 -5.31 6.88
N LYS A 44 -0.64 -4.55 6.04
CA LYS A 44 0.52 -5.02 5.27
C LYS A 44 1.69 -4.08 5.43
N ILE A 45 2.89 -4.62 5.57
CA ILE A 45 4.11 -3.82 5.62
C ILE A 45 4.57 -3.46 4.20
N VAL A 46 4.92 -2.19 3.99
CA VAL A 46 5.44 -1.63 2.74
C VAL A 46 6.71 -0.81 3.02
N PRO A 47 7.65 -0.77 2.06
CA PRO A 47 9.00 -0.25 2.30
C PRO A 47 9.12 1.28 2.37
N ASN A 48 8.05 2.03 2.11
CA ASN A 48 8.05 3.50 2.07
C ASN A 48 6.63 4.06 2.27
N ASP A 49 6.53 5.39 2.39
CA ASP A 49 5.29 6.13 2.59
C ASP A 49 4.25 5.85 1.49
N PRO A 50 3.16 5.11 1.81
CA PRO A 50 2.13 4.80 0.85
C PRO A 50 1.16 5.99 0.73
N VAL A 51 1.02 6.48 -0.50
CA VAL A 51 0.21 7.66 -0.82
C VAL A 51 -1.16 7.31 -1.36
N ARG A 52 -1.29 6.14 -2.01
CA ARG A 52 -2.56 5.63 -2.52
C ARG A 52 -2.63 4.12 -2.42
N ILE A 53 -3.83 3.61 -2.19
CA ILE A 53 -4.13 2.18 -2.29
C ILE A 53 -5.35 1.98 -3.18
N TYR A 54 -5.30 0.96 -4.02
CA TYR A 54 -6.39 0.53 -4.88
C TYR A 54 -6.74 -0.90 -4.55
N HIS A 55 -8.02 -1.24 -4.57
CA HIS A 55 -8.49 -2.62 -4.48
C HIS A 55 -9.37 -2.98 -5.68
N GLN A 56 -9.33 -4.24 -6.10
CA GLN A 56 -10.18 -4.70 -7.19
C GLN A 56 -11.58 -5.07 -6.65
N LYS A 57 -12.63 -4.52 -7.27
CA LYS A 57 -14.03 -4.85 -6.99
C LYS A 57 -14.78 -4.97 -8.31
N GLN A 58 -15.38 -6.15 -8.56
CA GLN A 58 -16.17 -6.42 -9.77
C GLN A 58 -15.42 -6.16 -11.10
N GLY A 59 -14.09 -6.31 -11.10
CA GLY A 59 -13.24 -6.09 -12.28
C GLY A 59 -12.59 -4.71 -12.32
N ASP A 60 -13.14 -3.73 -11.62
CA ASP A 60 -12.62 -2.36 -11.58
C ASP A 60 -11.66 -2.12 -10.42
N TRP A 61 -10.73 -1.18 -10.60
CA TRP A 61 -9.83 -0.69 -9.57
C TRP A 61 -10.44 0.52 -8.86
N ILE A 62 -10.69 0.38 -7.56
CA ILE A 62 -11.26 1.45 -6.73
C ILE A 62 -10.15 2.04 -5.88
N GLU A 63 -9.95 3.35 -5.99
CA GLU A 63 -9.02 4.11 -5.14
C GLU A 63 -9.57 4.22 -3.71
N SER A 64 -8.67 4.16 -2.74
CA SER A 64 -8.97 4.34 -1.32
C SER A 64 -7.80 5.08 -0.66
N LEU A 65 -8.10 5.86 0.38
CA LEU A 65 -7.06 6.49 1.17
C LEU A 65 -6.32 5.42 1.99
N PRO A 66 -4.99 5.41 2.00
CA PRO A 66 -4.24 4.47 2.80
C PRO A 66 -4.38 4.81 4.28
N HIS A 67 -4.88 3.87 5.07
CA HIS A 67 -4.75 3.92 6.53
C HIS A 67 -3.41 3.32 6.91
N THR A 68 -2.57 4.10 7.58
CA THR A 68 -1.17 3.76 7.80
C THR A 68 -0.74 3.99 9.23
N SER A 69 0.30 3.27 9.65
CA SER A 69 1.07 3.57 10.86
C SER A 69 2.56 3.54 10.52
N HIS A 70 3.28 4.54 11.01
CA HIS A 70 4.72 4.67 10.80
C HIS A 70 5.47 3.98 11.94
N PHE A 71 6.40 3.07 11.59
CA PHE A 71 7.33 2.47 12.53
C PHE A 71 8.74 2.95 12.18
N GLY A 72 9.33 3.73 13.08
CA GLY A 72 10.69 4.27 12.96
C GLY A 72 11.45 4.11 14.26
#